data_AF-A0A0R2XNH6-F1
#
_entry.id   AF-A0A0R2XNH6-F1
#
_cell.length_a   1.000
_cell.length_b   1.000
_cell.length_c   1.000
_cell.angle_alpha   90.00
_cell.angle_beta   90.00
_cell.angle_gamma   90.00
#
_symmetry.space_group_name_H-M   'P 1'
#
loop_
_entity.id
_entity.type
_entity.pdbx_description
1 polymer ?
#
loop_
_entity_poly.entity_id
_entity_poly.type
_entity_poly.pdbx_seq_one_letter_code
_entity_poly.pdbx_strand_id
1 'polypeptide(L)' 'MKLTKQNTRIILGSVLLTLVLVLIFQNSKEVTLSFVAVQIQLPLFLIIAISAVAGFGIGRLLRMRR' A
#
# COMPACT_ATOMS: atom_id res chain seq x y z
N MET A 1 26.94 -10.37 13.55
CA MET A 1 26.59 -10.57 12.12
C MET A 1 26.91 -9.28 11.38
N LYS A 2 27.85 -9.26 10.43
CA LYS A 2 28.22 -8.00 9.73
C LYS A 2 27.07 -7.57 8.80
N LEU A 3 26.64 -6.32 8.92
CA LEU A 3 25.64 -5.70 8.03
C LEU A 3 26.30 -5.43 6.66
N THR A 4 26.15 -6.38 5.75
CA THR A 4 26.49 -6.20 4.33
C THR A 4 25.30 -5.60 3.60
N LYS A 5 25.51 -4.86 2.48
CA LYS A 5 24.43 -4.27 1.68
C LYS A 5 23.32 -5.27 1.31
N GLN A 6 23.69 -6.52 1.06
CA GLN A 6 22.77 -7.61 0.74
C GLN A 6 21.93 -8.01 1.96
N ASN A 7 22.56 -8.23 3.12
CA ASN A 7 21.85 -8.56 4.34
C ASN A 7 20.94 -7.41 4.79
N THR A 8 21.37 -6.16 4.65
CA THR A 8 20.54 -4.98 4.93
C THR A 8 19.30 -4.94 4.03
N ARG A 9 19.43 -5.21 2.72
CA ARG A 9 18.28 -5.28 1.81
C ARG A 9 17.31 -6.39 2.19
N ILE A 10 17.81 -7.56 2.56
CA ILE A 10 16.97 -8.70 2.97
C ILE A 10 16.21 -8.34 4.26
N ILE A 11 16.90 -7.81 5.27
CA ILE A 11 16.29 -7.39 6.53
C ILE A 11 15.23 -6.30 6.29
N LEU A 12 15.57 -5.28 5.51
CA LEU A 12 14.63 -4.19 5.20
C LEU A 12 13.41 -4.72 4.44
N GLY A 13 13.61 -5.60 3.48
CA GLY A 13 12.55 -6.27 2.72
C GLY A 13 11.64 -7.10 3.62
N SER A 14 12.21 -7.89 4.54
CA SER A 14 11.42 -8.69 5.47
C SER A 14 10.62 -7.81 6.44
N VAL A 15 11.22 -6.74 6.97
CA VAL A 15 10.53 -5.79 7.85
C VAL A 15 9.37 -5.12 7.13
N LEU A 16 9.60 -4.64 5.90
CA LEU A 16 8.56 -4.05 5.07
C LEU A 16 7.43 -5.05 4.77
N LEU A 17 7.78 -6.30 4.44
CA LEU A 17 6.80 -7.34 4.17
C LEU A 17 5.94 -7.63 5.41
N THR A 18 6.56 -7.78 6.59
CA THR A 18 5.83 -7.98 7.85
C THR A 18 4.92 -6.80 8.16
N LEU A 19 5.39 -5.57 7.97
CA LEU A 19 4.57 -4.36 8.18
C LEU A 19 3.35 -4.35 7.25
N VAL A 20 3.54 -4.69 5.97
CA VAL A 20 2.43 -4.80 5.01
C VAL A 20 1.42 -5.86 5.44
N LEU A 21 1.88 -7.03 5.87
CA LEU A 21 0.99 -8.09 6.36
C LEU A 21 0.21 -7.65 7.60
N VAL A 22 0.89 -7.07 8.60
CA VAL A 22 0.24 -6.56 9.82
C VAL A 22 -0.79 -5.49 9.47
N LEU A 23 -0.47 -4.57 8.55
CA LEU A 23 -1.41 -3.57 8.06
C LEU A 23 -2.63 -4.23 7.41
N ILE A 24 -2.44 -5.23 6.52
CA ILE A 24 -3.57 -5.94 5.90
C ILE A 24 -4.46 -6.56 6.97
N PHE A 25 -3.90 -7.35 7.89
CA PHE A 25 -4.68 -8.06 8.90
C PHE A 25 -5.36 -7.12 9.91
N GLN A 26 -4.69 -6.07 10.38
CA GLN A 26 -5.28 -5.11 11.30
C GLN A 26 -6.38 -4.27 10.62
N ASN A 27 -6.22 -3.98 9.34
CA ASN A 27 -7.15 -3.16 8.56
C ASN A 27 -8.12 -4.01 7.74
N SER A 28 -8.29 -5.29 8.08
CA SER A 28 -9.32 -6.16 7.53
C SER A 28 -10.74 -5.74 7.95
N LYS A 29 -10.87 -4.88 8.96
CA LYS A 29 -12.16 -4.34 9.36
C LYS A 29 -12.73 -3.51 8.21
N GLU A 30 -13.95 -3.84 7.80
CA GLU A 30 -14.62 -3.17 6.71
C GLU A 30 -14.92 -1.71 7.07
N VAL A 31 -14.61 -0.82 6.14
CA VAL A 31 -14.93 0.60 6.23
C VAL A 31 -15.95 0.91 5.14
N THR A 32 -17.02 1.59 5.52
CA THR A 32 -18.05 2.03 4.58
C THR A 32 -17.57 3.29 3.88
N LEU A 33 -17.39 3.20 2.57
CA LEU A 33 -17.16 4.34 1.70
C LEU A 33 -18.49 4.80 1.11
N SER A 34 -18.90 6.02 1.45
CA SER A 34 -20.06 6.66 0.85
C SER A 34 -19.63 7.48 -0.35
N PHE A 35 -19.83 6.95 -1.55
CA PHE A 35 -19.79 7.72 -2.79
C PHE A 35 -21.18 8.29 -3.07
N VAL A 36 -21.24 9.37 -3.85
CA VAL A 36 -22.44 10.22 -4.09
C VAL A 36 -23.75 9.44 -4.31
N ALA A 37 -23.71 8.23 -4.88
CA ALA A 37 -24.88 7.36 -5.03
C ALA A 37 -24.66 5.89 -4.63
N VAL A 38 -23.48 5.51 -4.11
CA VAL A 38 -23.11 4.10 -3.86
C VAL A 38 -22.35 3.98 -2.54
N GLN A 39 -22.79 3.07 -1.69
CA GLN A 39 -22.07 2.67 -0.49
C GLN A 39 -21.30 1.37 -0.78
N ILE A 40 -19.99 1.41 -0.60
CA ILE A 40 -19.12 0.25 -0.81
C ILE A 40 -18.41 -0.06 0.50
N GLN A 41 -18.51 -1.31 0.96
CA GLN A 41 -17.78 -1.79 2.12
C GLN A 41 -16.51 -2.47 1.64
N LEU A 42 -15.37 -1.92 2.04
CA LEU A 42 -14.05 -2.43 1.67
C LEU A 42 -13.13 -2.37 2.90
N PRO A 43 -12.23 -3.35 3.06
CA PRO A 43 -11.14 -3.26 4.02
C PRO A 43 -10.28 -2.01 3.77
N LEU A 44 -9.85 -1.34 4.85
CA LEU A 44 -9.09 -0.09 4.73
C LEU A 44 -7.77 -0.27 3.98
N PHE A 45 -7.14 -1.46 4.06
CA PHE A 45 -5.91 -1.74 3.32
C PHE A 45 -6.11 -1.70 1.79
N LEU A 46 -7.27 -2.14 1.29
CA LEU A 46 -7.60 -2.10 -0.15
C LEU A 46 -7.75 -0.65 -0.62
N ILE A 47 -8.39 0.19 0.19
CA ILE A 47 -8.57 1.62 -0.10
C ILE A 47 -7.20 2.30 -0.23
N ILE A 48 -6.30 2.04 0.70
CA ILE A 48 -4.93 2.57 0.68
C ILE A 48 -4.17 2.06 -0.56
N ALA A 49 -4.26 0.76 -0.85
CA ALA A 49 -3.56 0.16 -1.98
C ALA A 49 -4.04 0.74 -3.32
N ILE A 50 -5.35 0.85 -3.53
CA ILE A 50 -5.94 1.45 -4.74
C ILE A 50 -5.50 2.91 -4.87
N SER A 51 -5.56 3.69 -3.78
CA SER A 51 -5.15 5.09 -3.78
C SER A 51 -3.67 5.27 -4.13
N ALA A 52 -2.80 4.41 -3.58
CA ALA A 52 -1.37 4.44 -3.86
C ALA A 52 -1.07 4.09 -5.34
N VAL A 53 -1.73 3.06 -5.89
CA VAL A 53 -1.58 2.67 -7.29
C VAL A 53 -2.08 3.78 -8.23
N ALA A 54 -3.24 4.37 -7.94
CA ALA A 54 -3.78 5.47 -8.72
C ALA A 54 -2.85 6.70 -8.70
N GLY A 55 -2.38 7.10 -7.51
CA GLY A 55 -1.43 8.22 -7.36
C GLY A 55 -0.10 7.98 -8.10
N PHE A 56 0.45 6.77 -8.01
CA PHE A 56 1.65 6.39 -8.75
C PHE A 56 1.42 6.41 -10.27
N GLY A 57 0.29 5.89 -10.75
CA GLY A 57 -0.09 5.89 -12.15
C GLY A 57 -0.20 7.32 -12.72
N ILE A 58 -0.92 8.19 -12.01
CA ILE A 58 -1.06 9.61 -12.38
C ILE A 58 0.31 10.30 -12.39
N GLY A 59 1.11 10.13 -11.33
CA GLY A 59 2.45 10.71 -11.24
C GLY A 59 3.37 10.25 -12.38
N ARG A 60 3.30 8.97 -12.76
CA ARG A 60 4.06 8.42 -13.89
C ARG A 60 3.60 9.00 -15.24
N LEU A 61 2.30 9.12 -15.46
CA LEU A 61 1.73 9.73 -16.67
C LEU A 61 2.12 11.21 -16.80
N LEU A 62 2.08 11.96 -15.70
CA LEU A 62 2.50 13.36 -15.67
C LEU A 62 4.00 13.53 -15.96
N ARG A 63 4.84 12.60 -15.47
CA ARG A 63 6.27 12.58 -15.79
C ARG A 63 6.53 12.28 -17.27
N MET A 64 5.75 11.42 -17.90
CA MET A 64 5.88 11.10 -19.34
C MET A 64 5.45 12.25 -20.27
N ARG A 65 4.67 13.22 -19.76
CA ARG A 65 4.23 14.41 -20.52
C ARG A 65 5.18 15.61 -20.41
N ARG A 66 6.31 15.49 -19.71
CA ARG A 66 7.41 16.46 -19.67
C ARG A 66 8.63 15.90 -20.36
#